data_AF-A0A6N6VVA6-F1
#
_entry.id   AF-A0A6N6VVA6-F1
#
_cell.length_a   1.000
_cell.length_b   1.000
_cell.length_c   1.000
_cell.angle_alpha   90.00
_cell.angle_beta   90.00
_cell.angle_gamma   90.00
#
_symmetry.space_group_name_H-M   'P 1'
#
loop_
_entity.id
_entity.type
_entity.pdbx_description
1 polymer ?
#
loop_
_entity_poly.entity_id
_entity_poly.type
_entity_poly.pdbx_seq_one_letter_code
_entity_poly.pdbx_strand_id
1 'polypeptide(L)'
;MNEVSQIAYRYAALFYGIIAAYFWYIFYSLWGFLGKNYFPQDVSSVFSIQNSNFHIVSIVIATVLTLALTAGLIIHSKLKEFIVDVGDELSRVAWPTFKEAQKTTAIVIALVIVSSIVLFFADMVFLKVINLIMSTAA
;
A
#
# COMPACT_ATOMS: atom_id res chain seq x y z
N MET A 1 -31.80 14.09 -14.91
CA MET A 1 -30.33 14.03 -15.11
C MET A 1 -30.03 14.81 -16.38
N ASN A 2 -29.39 15.98 -16.25
CA ASN A 2 -29.14 16.90 -17.37
C ASN A 2 -28.20 16.23 -18.40
N GLU A 3 -28.36 16.54 -19.69
CA GLU A 3 -27.53 15.98 -20.78
C GLU A 3 -26.02 16.14 -20.54
N VAL A 4 -25.63 17.24 -19.87
CA VAL A 4 -24.24 17.53 -19.45
C VAL A 4 -23.68 16.44 -18.53
N SER A 5 -24.51 15.88 -17.64
CA SER A 5 -24.11 14.79 -16.72
C SER A 5 -23.87 13.48 -17.48
N GLN A 6 -24.71 13.15 -18.46
CA GLN A 6 -24.53 11.95 -19.28
C GLN A 6 -23.23 12.00 -20.11
N ILE A 7 -22.91 13.18 -20.66
CA ILE A 7 -21.68 13.41 -21.41
C ILE A 7 -20.45 13.27 -20.49
N ALA A 8 -20.50 13.84 -19.28
CA ALA A 8 -19.43 13.72 -18.28
C ALA A 8 -19.18 12.26 -17.86
N TYR A 9 -20.23 11.47 -17.64
CA TYR A 9 -20.10 10.03 -17.33
C TYR A 9 -19.45 9.23 -18.46
N ARG A 10 -19.74 9.57 -19.73
CA ARG A 10 -19.11 8.90 -20.89
C ARG A 10 -17.61 9.17 -20.96
N TYR A 11 -17.19 10.43 -20.75
CA TYR A 11 -15.76 10.77 -20.73
C TYR A 11 -15.03 10.17 -19.51
N ALA A 12 -15.69 10.14 -18.35
CA ALA A 12 -15.15 9.47 -17.17
C ALA A 12 -14.96 7.97 -17.41
N ALA A 13 -15.94 7.29 -18.02
CA ALA A 13 -15.83 5.87 -18.35
C ALA A 13 -14.67 5.57 -19.32
N LEU A 14 -14.46 6.43 -20.33
CA LEU A 14 -13.31 6.30 -21.23
C LEU A 14 -11.98 6.49 -20.49
N PHE A 15 -11.90 7.48 -19.59
CA PHE A 15 -10.71 7.74 -18.78
C PHE A 15 -10.37 6.57 -17.85
N TYR A 16 -11.37 6.01 -17.15
CA TYR A 16 -11.19 4.81 -16.33
C TYR A 16 -10.81 3.58 -17.17
N GLY A 17 -11.35 3.42 -18.37
CA GLY A 17 -10.98 2.35 -19.30
C GLY A 17 -9.52 2.43 -19.74
N ILE A 18 -9.04 3.64 -20.05
CA ILE A 18 -7.64 3.89 -20.39
C ILE A 18 -6.72 3.56 -19.20
N ILE A 19 -7.06 4.02 -18.00
CA ILE A 19 -6.30 3.73 -16.78
C ILE A 19 -6.24 2.22 -16.52
N ALA A 20 -7.37 1.52 -16.64
CA ALA A 20 -7.43 0.07 -16.45
C ALA A 20 -6.56 -0.69 -17.47
N ALA A 21 -6.54 -0.24 -18.74
CA ALA A 21 -5.68 -0.83 -19.77
C ALA A 21 -4.17 -0.63 -19.47
N TYR A 22 -3.78 0.57 -19.03
CA TYR A 22 -2.39 0.84 -18.62
C TYR A 22 -2.01 0.06 -17.37
N PHE A 23 -2.90 -0.03 -16.38
CA PHE A 23 -2.68 -0.82 -15.18
C PHE A 23 -2.45 -2.29 -15.54
N TRP A 24 -3.26 -2.85 -16.44
CA TRP A 24 -3.10 -4.22 -16.91
C TRP A 24 -1.76 -4.44 -17.62
N TYR A 25 -1.38 -3.51 -18.49
CA TYR A 25 -0.12 -3.58 -19.21
C TYR A 25 1.09 -3.54 -18.27
N ILE A 26 1.08 -2.63 -17.29
CA ILE A 26 2.14 -2.51 -16.27
C ILE A 26 2.18 -3.78 -15.42
N PHE A 27 1.02 -4.27 -14.97
CA PHE A 27 0.93 -5.48 -14.17
C PHE A 27 1.46 -6.70 -14.93
N TYR A 28 1.10 -6.85 -16.21
CA TYR A 28 1.61 -7.91 -17.08
C TYR A 28 3.13 -7.82 -17.26
N SER A 29 3.65 -6.61 -17.54
CA SER A 29 5.09 -6.36 -17.71
C SER A 29 5.87 -6.68 -16.44
N LEU A 30 5.35 -6.26 -15.28
CA LEU A 30 5.94 -6.53 -13.97
C LEU A 30 5.95 -8.03 -13.67
N TRP A 31 4.85 -8.72 -13.94
CA TRP A 31 4.73 -10.16 -13.70
C TRP A 31 5.64 -10.97 -14.62
N GLY A 32 5.77 -10.57 -15.90
CA GLY A 32 6.72 -11.18 -16.82
C GLY A 32 8.18 -10.96 -16.40
N PHE A 33 8.52 -9.75 -15.93
CA PHE A 33 9.86 -9.43 -15.41
C PHE A 33 10.20 -10.21 -14.14
N LEU A 34 9.31 -10.18 -13.14
CA LEU A 34 9.51 -10.91 -11.88
C LEU A 34 9.56 -12.42 -12.13
N GLY A 35 8.65 -12.89 -12.98
CA GLY A 35 8.60 -14.25 -13.48
C GLY A 35 9.96 -14.76 -13.97
N LYS A 36 10.57 -14.01 -14.90
CA LYS A 36 11.82 -14.43 -15.54
C LYS A 36 13.01 -14.41 -14.57
N ASN A 37 13.03 -13.50 -13.61
CA ASN A 37 14.21 -13.25 -12.76
C ASN A 37 14.16 -13.97 -11.40
N TYR A 38 12.97 -14.24 -10.87
CA TYR A 38 12.80 -14.71 -9.49
C TYR A 38 12.03 -16.02 -9.35
N PHE A 39 11.26 -16.44 -10.36
CA PHE A 39 10.49 -17.70 -10.27
C PHE A 39 11.27 -18.88 -10.87
N PRO A 40 11.21 -20.07 -10.25
CA PRO A 40 11.72 -21.30 -10.85
C PRO A 40 11.05 -21.56 -12.20
N GLN A 41 11.83 -21.81 -13.25
CA GLN A 41 11.32 -22.08 -14.59
C GLN A 41 10.93 -23.56 -14.79
N ASP A 42 11.25 -24.42 -13.81
CA ASP A 42 10.90 -25.85 -13.76
C ASP A 42 9.45 -26.07 -13.29
N VAL A 43 8.54 -25.20 -13.72
CA VAL A 43 7.10 -25.33 -13.49
C VAL A 43 6.43 -25.92 -14.74
N SER A 44 5.19 -26.39 -14.60
CA SER A 44 4.46 -26.99 -15.73
C SER A 44 4.44 -26.05 -16.94
N SER A 45 4.38 -26.62 -18.14
CA SER A 45 4.42 -25.85 -19.40
C SER A 45 3.32 -24.79 -19.51
N VAL A 46 2.24 -24.91 -18.73
CA VAL A 46 1.15 -23.93 -18.63
C VAL A 46 1.58 -22.68 -17.85
N PHE A 47 2.45 -22.83 -16.85
CA PHE A 47 2.94 -21.75 -15.99
C PHE A 47 4.36 -21.27 -16.38
N SER A 48 5.02 -21.91 -17.34
CA SER A 48 6.35 -21.49 -17.79
C SER A 48 6.26 -20.24 -18.66
N ILE A 49 7.01 -19.21 -18.27
CA ILE A 49 6.99 -17.88 -18.91
C ILE A 49 7.59 -17.93 -20.33
N GLN A 50 8.40 -18.95 -20.61
CA GLN A 50 9.01 -19.18 -21.91
C GLN A 50 8.05 -19.83 -22.94
N ASN A 51 6.86 -20.28 -22.52
CA ASN A 51 5.84 -20.81 -23.41
C ASN A 51 5.06 -19.67 -24.10
N SER A 52 4.86 -19.76 -25.42
CA SER A 52 4.05 -18.80 -26.19
C SER A 52 2.60 -18.69 -25.67
N ASN A 53 2.07 -19.76 -25.07
CA ASN A 53 0.71 -19.79 -24.51
C ASN A 53 0.57 -19.01 -23.19
N PHE A 54 1.67 -18.64 -22.53
CA PHE A 54 1.65 -17.93 -21.24
C PHE A 54 0.92 -16.57 -21.32
N HIS A 55 1.07 -15.85 -22.44
CA HIS A 55 0.36 -14.60 -22.69
C HIS A 55 -1.17 -14.79 -22.67
N ILE A 56 -1.66 -15.86 -23.30
CA ILE A 56 -3.10 -16.12 -23.41
C ILE A 56 -3.65 -16.54 -22.04
N VAL A 57 -2.95 -17.44 -21.35
CA VAL A 57 -3.36 -17.95 -20.03
C VAL A 57 -3.43 -16.81 -19.01
N SER A 58 -2.43 -15.92 -18.97
CA SER A 58 -2.42 -14.78 -18.05
C SER A 58 -3.55 -13.79 -18.32
N ILE A 59 -3.85 -13.48 -19.60
CA ILE A 59 -5.00 -12.63 -19.96
C ILE A 59 -6.31 -13.29 -19.53
N VAL A 60 -6.48 -14.59 -19.78
CA VAL A 60 -7.69 -15.33 -19.39
C VAL A 60 -7.87 -15.34 -17.87
N ILE A 61 -6.82 -15.70 -17.11
CA ILE A 61 -6.88 -15.72 -15.64
C ILE A 61 -7.24 -14.34 -15.12
N ALA A 62 -6.57 -13.32 -15.61
CA ALA A 62 -6.75 -11.99 -15.09
C ALA A 62 -8.13 -11.44 -15.48
N THR A 63 -8.64 -11.70 -16.70
CA THR A 63 -10.01 -11.30 -17.09
C THR A 63 -11.08 -11.98 -16.23
N VAL A 64 -10.91 -13.28 -15.94
CA VAL A 64 -11.77 -14.03 -15.02
C VAL A 64 -11.71 -13.44 -13.61
N LEU A 65 -10.51 -13.10 -13.10
CA LEU A 65 -10.33 -12.45 -11.80
C LEU A 65 -11.02 -11.09 -11.75
N THR A 66 -10.84 -10.24 -12.76
CA THR A 66 -11.50 -8.93 -12.81
C THR A 66 -13.02 -9.06 -12.82
N LEU A 67 -13.55 -10.03 -13.58
CA LEU A 67 -15.00 -10.25 -13.69
C LEU A 67 -15.57 -10.83 -12.39
N ALA A 68 -14.86 -11.75 -11.74
CA ALA A 68 -15.23 -12.31 -10.44
C ALA A 68 -15.20 -11.24 -9.33
N LEU A 69 -14.17 -10.40 -9.29
CA LEU A 69 -14.07 -9.30 -8.32
C LEU A 69 -15.15 -8.26 -8.54
N THR A 70 -15.43 -7.88 -9.79
CA THR A 70 -16.49 -6.93 -10.13
C THR A 70 -17.86 -7.49 -9.75
N ALA A 71 -18.14 -8.76 -10.07
CA ALA A 71 -19.37 -9.43 -9.67
C ALA A 71 -19.50 -9.51 -8.14
N GLY A 72 -18.43 -9.88 -7.43
CA GLY A 72 -18.40 -9.92 -5.97
C GLY A 72 -18.70 -8.56 -5.33
N LEU A 73 -18.16 -7.48 -5.90
CA LEU A 73 -18.43 -6.11 -5.43
C LEU A 73 -19.90 -5.69 -5.66
N ILE A 74 -20.51 -6.11 -6.77
CA ILE A 74 -21.91 -5.78 -7.11
C ILE A 74 -22.90 -6.60 -6.29
N ILE A 75 -22.61 -7.89 -6.06
CA ILE A 75 -23.49 -8.81 -5.32
C ILE A 75 -23.55 -8.42 -3.84
N HIS A 76 -22.44 -7.96 -3.25
CA HIS A 76 -22.38 -7.60 -1.84
C HIS A 76 -22.70 -6.12 -1.60
N SER A 77 -23.98 -5.82 -1.42
CA SER A 77 -24.48 -4.47 -1.12
C SER A 77 -23.79 -3.81 0.08
N LYS A 78 -23.44 -4.59 1.12
CA LYS A 78 -22.71 -4.11 2.29
C LYS A 78 -21.32 -3.57 1.98
N LEU A 79 -20.60 -4.18 1.02
CA LEU A 79 -19.28 -3.70 0.61
C LEU A 79 -19.39 -2.38 -0.15
N LYS A 80 -20.43 -2.26 -0.98
CA LYS A 80 -20.73 -1.00 -1.66
C LYS A 80 -21.04 0.11 -0.67
N GLU A 81 -21.93 -0.12 0.29
CA GLU A 81 -22.26 0.83 1.35
C GLU A 81 -21.00 1.21 2.15
N PHE A 82 -20.20 0.23 2.58
CA PHE A 82 -18.94 0.48 3.28
C PHE A 82 -17.96 1.35 2.49
N ILE A 83 -17.81 1.12 1.18
CA ILE A 83 -16.91 1.94 0.34
C ILE A 83 -17.42 3.38 0.25
N VAL A 84 -18.74 3.58 0.13
CA VAL A 84 -19.33 4.93 0.14
C VAL A 84 -19.10 5.60 1.49
N ASP A 85 -19.37 4.91 2.59
CA ASP A 85 -19.19 5.43 3.96
C ASP A 85 -17.72 5.80 4.23
N VAL A 86 -16.77 4.96 3.81
CA VAL A 86 -15.33 5.25 3.92
C VAL A 86 -14.95 6.46 3.07
N GLY A 87 -15.50 6.59 1.86
CA GLY A 87 -15.28 7.76 1.01
C GLY A 87 -15.80 9.04 1.64
N ASP A 88 -17.00 8.99 2.20
CA ASP A 88 -17.62 10.11 2.91
C ASP A 88 -16.81 10.49 4.15
N GLU A 89 -16.32 9.52 4.92
CA GLU A 89 -15.50 9.79 6.10
C GLU A 89 -14.12 10.37 5.70
N LEU A 90 -13.47 9.80 4.68
CA LEU A 90 -12.21 10.32 4.16
C LEU A 90 -12.33 11.74 3.60
N SER A 91 -13.51 12.15 3.13
CA SER A 91 -13.77 13.52 2.67
C SER A 91 -13.86 14.53 3.83
N ARG A 92 -14.20 14.06 5.03
CA ARG A 92 -14.29 14.86 6.26
C ARG A 92 -12.96 14.92 7.01
N VAL A 93 -12.08 13.95 6.79
CA VAL A 93 -10.73 13.95 7.36
C VAL A 93 -9.93 15.09 6.75
N ALA A 94 -9.54 16.04 7.59
CA ALA A 94 -8.58 17.07 7.22
C ALA A 94 -7.20 16.42 7.04
N TRP A 95 -6.76 16.29 5.79
CA TRP A 95 -5.42 15.80 5.49
C TRP A 95 -4.39 16.85 5.90
N PRO A 96 -3.37 16.48 6.69
CA PRO A 96 -2.38 17.43 7.17
C PRO A 96 -1.62 18.02 5.99
N THR A 97 -1.38 19.33 6.03
CA THR A 97 -0.48 19.95 5.06
C THR A 97 0.95 19.48 5.32
N PHE A 98 1.81 19.52 4.29
CA PHE A 98 3.21 19.12 4.46
C PHE A 98 3.91 19.88 5.60
N LYS A 99 3.54 21.15 5.80
CA LYS A 99 4.06 21.99 6.90
C LYS A 99 3.58 21.53 8.28
N GLU A 100 2.32 21.12 8.40
CA GLU A 100 1.77 20.58 9.64
C GLU A 100 2.40 19.24 10.01
N ALA A 101 2.57 18.35 9.02
CA ALA A 101 3.26 17.09 9.20
C ALA A 101 4.69 17.31 9.71
N GLN A 102 5.45 18.22 9.08
CA GLN A 102 6.79 18.59 9.52
C GLN A 102 6.82 19.12 10.96
N LYS A 103 5.85 19.97 11.34
CA LYS A 103 5.75 20.50 12.71
C LYS A 103 5.53 19.39 13.73
N THR A 104 4.61 18.47 13.46
CA THR A 104 4.33 17.34 14.35
C THR A 104 5.54 16.42 14.48
N THR A 105 6.22 16.10 13.37
CA THR A 105 7.46 15.32 13.40
C THR A 105 8.57 16.02 14.16
N ALA A 106 8.74 17.34 13.99
CA ALA A 106 9.75 18.11 14.72
C ALA A 106 9.52 18.07 16.25
N ILE A 107 8.26 18.13 16.69
CA ILE A 107 7.91 17.98 18.12
C ILE A 107 8.32 16.58 18.62
N VAL A 108 8.01 15.53 17.86
CA VAL A 108 8.40 14.15 18.23
C VAL A 108 9.92 14.01 18.30
N ILE A 109 10.66 14.57 17.34
CA ILE A 109 12.13 14.55 17.35
C ILE A 109 12.67 15.25 18.61
N ALA A 110 12.13 16.42 18.96
CA ALA A 110 12.53 17.12 20.18
C ALA A 110 12.24 16.28 21.44
N LEU A 111 11.08 15.64 21.51
CA LEU A 111 10.71 14.75 22.62
C LEU A 111 11.66 13.55 22.73
N VAL A 112 12.06 12.95 21.60
CA VAL A 112 13.02 11.84 21.57
C VAL A 112 14.38 12.30 22.09
N ILE A 113 14.88 13.47 21.64
CA ILE A 113 16.16 14.02 22.11
C ILE A 113 16.15 14.23 23.62
N VAL A 114 15.08 14.86 24.15
CA VAL A 114 14.96 15.08 25.60
C VAL A 114 14.93 13.76 26.36
N SER A 115 14.16 12.79 25.87
CA SER A 115 14.08 11.45 26.47
C SER A 115 15.44 10.75 26.47
N SER A 116 16.20 10.84 25.37
CA SER A 116 17.54 10.28 25.26
C SER A 116 18.52 10.91 26.26
N ILE A 117 18.46 12.23 26.47
CA ILE A 117 19.30 12.92 27.45
C ILE A 117 18.99 12.43 28.87
N VAL A 118 17.70 12.32 29.21
CA VAL A 118 17.28 11.84 30.54
C VAL A 118 17.78 10.41 30.78
N LEU A 119 17.60 9.52 29.80
CA LEU A 119 18.08 8.14 29.88
C LEU A 119 19.60 8.07 30.02
N PHE A 120 20.33 8.87 29.25
CA PHE A 120 21.79 8.94 29.34
C PHE A 120 22.29 9.31 30.75
N PHE A 121 21.66 10.30 31.40
CA PHE A 121 22.01 10.65 32.77
C PHE A 121 21.62 9.57 33.77
N ALA A 122 20.46 8.92 33.59
CA ALA A 122 20.06 7.81 34.42
C ALA A 122 21.07 6.66 34.33
N ASP A 123 21.50 6.30 33.12
CA ASP A 123 22.50 5.26 32.87
C ASP A 123 23.85 5.60 33.53
N MET A 124 24.30 6.86 33.44
CA MET A 124 25.52 7.31 34.12
C MET A 124 25.45 7.16 35.64
N VAL A 125 24.31 7.54 36.25
CA VAL A 125 24.12 7.42 37.70
C VAL A 125 24.08 5.94 38.09
N PHE A 126 23.35 5.10 37.35
CA PHE A 126 23.27 3.66 37.58
C PHE A 126 24.65 3.01 37.53
N LEU A 127 25.45 3.30 36.49
CA LEU A 127 26.81 2.76 36.38
C LEU A 127 27.70 3.19 37.55
N LYS A 128 27.60 4.45 37.98
CA LYS A 128 28.38 4.94 39.12
C LYS A 128 27.99 4.25 40.43
N VAL A 129 26.70 4.01 40.65
CA VAL A 129 26.20 3.27 41.82
C VAL A 129 26.67 1.82 41.80
N ILE A 130 26.56 1.14 40.66
CA ILE A 130 27.02 -0.26 40.52
C ILE A 130 28.52 -0.36 40.77
N ASN A 131 29.33 0.53 40.20
CA ASN A 131 30.78 0.54 40.41
C ASN A 131 31.17 0.77 41.87
N LEU A 132 30.44 1.62 42.60
CA LEU A 132 30.68 1.86 44.03
C LEU A 132 30.37 0.62 44.87
N ILE A 133 29.27 -0.08 44.58
CA ILE A 133 28.91 -1.33 45.24
C ILE A 133 29.98 -2.40 44.98
N MET A 134 30.38 -2.59 43.71
CA MET A 134 31.41 -3.56 43.33
C MET A 134 32.77 -3.26 43.97
N SER A 135 33.17 -1.98 44.01
CA SER A 135 34.42 -1.55 44.65
C SER A 135 34.42 -1.71 46.18
N THR A 136 33.25 -1.78 46.82
CA THR A 136 33.13 -2.00 48.28
C THR A 136 33.02 -3.49 48.62
N ALA A 137 32.61 -4.33 47.65
CA ALA A 137 32.48 -5.78 47.81
C ALA A 137 33.75 -6.57 47.46
N ALA A 138 34.74 -5.93 46.83
CA ALA A 138 36.08 -6.45 46.56
C ALA A 138 37.07 -6.04 47.65
#